data_AF-A0A068FBR9-F1
#
_entry.id   AF-A0A068FBR9-F1
#
_cell.length_a   1.000
_cell.length_b   1.000
_cell.length_c   1.000
_cell.angle_alpha   90.00
_cell.angle_beta   90.00
_cell.angle_gamma   90.00
#
_symmetry.space_group_name_H-M   'P 1'
#
loop_
_entity.id
_entity.type
_entity.pdbx_description
1 polymer ?
#
loop_
_entity_poly.entity_id
_entity_poly.type
_entity_poly.pdbx_seq_one_letter_code
_entity_poly.pdbx_strand_id
1 'polypeptide(L)'
;EEIVEKKPSSTMEGKCLRACLMKKLKWMDSDGKFVKDVATSDTKKMTDASEDKLEIVREIIDTCSKIEVSADHCEAAEQYGQCLHEQAVEHNIDED
;
A
#
# COMPACT_ATOMS: atom_id res chain seq x y z
N GLU A 1 0.55 -14.47 -9.18
CA GLU A 1 -0.23 -13.51 -9.99
C GLU A 1 -0.96 -12.47 -9.14
N GLU A 2 -1.43 -12.80 -7.92
CA GLU A 2 -2.17 -11.88 -7.03
C GLU A 2 -1.56 -10.48 -6.84
N ILE A 3 -0.23 -10.35 -6.73
CA ILE A 3 0.44 -9.04 -6.59
C ILE A 3 0.32 -8.20 -7.86
N VAL A 4 0.43 -8.81 -9.04
CA VAL A 4 0.31 -8.12 -10.33
C VAL A 4 -1.14 -7.72 -10.57
N GLU A 5 -2.08 -8.58 -10.18
CA GLU A 5 -3.52 -8.33 -10.28
C GLU A 5 -4.07 -7.41 -9.17
N LYS A 6 -3.21 -6.88 -8.29
CA LYS A 6 -3.59 -6.05 -7.12
C LYS A 6 -4.63 -6.73 -6.19
N LYS A 7 -4.74 -8.06 -6.21
CA LYS A 7 -5.71 -8.81 -5.38
C LYS A 7 -5.12 -9.12 -4.01
N PRO A 8 -5.91 -9.14 -2.92
CA PRO A 8 -5.46 -9.64 -1.61
C PRO A 8 -4.82 -11.02 -1.71
N SER A 9 -3.82 -11.33 -0.87
CA SER A 9 -3.18 -12.65 -0.92
C SER A 9 -3.89 -13.63 -0.02
N SER A 10 -4.23 -14.76 -0.61
CA SER A 10 -4.82 -15.90 0.08
C SER A 10 -3.82 -16.74 0.88
N THR A 11 -2.51 -16.47 0.75
CA THR A 11 -1.43 -17.29 1.33
C THR A 11 -0.49 -16.49 2.22
N MET A 12 0.09 -17.13 3.24
CA MET A 12 1.07 -16.48 4.12
C MET A 12 2.31 -16.05 3.35
N GLU A 13 2.78 -16.88 2.43
CA GLU A 13 3.92 -16.57 1.56
C GLU A 13 3.66 -15.32 0.70
N GLY A 14 2.45 -15.16 0.16
CA GLY A 14 2.10 -13.97 -0.62
C GLY A 14 2.00 -12.71 0.25
N LYS A 15 1.44 -12.80 1.46
CA LYS A 15 1.46 -11.71 2.44
C LYS A 15 2.90 -11.30 2.83
N CYS A 16 3.76 -12.27 3.09
CA CYS A 16 5.17 -12.01 3.40
C CYS A 16 5.95 -11.47 2.20
N LEU A 17 5.60 -11.88 0.97
CA LEU A 17 6.17 -11.29 -0.24
C LEU A 17 5.80 -9.80 -0.36
N ARG A 18 4.56 -9.42 -0.02
CA ARG A 18 4.18 -8.00 0.06
C ARG A 18 4.97 -7.24 1.11
N ALA A 19 5.11 -7.79 2.30
CA ALA A 19 5.95 -7.18 3.34
C ALA A 19 7.40 -6.98 2.87
N CYS A 20 7.96 -7.98 2.18
CA CYS A 20 9.29 -7.90 1.59
C CYS A 20 9.40 -6.77 0.56
N LEU A 21 8.41 -6.63 -0.34
CA LEU A 21 8.37 -5.56 -1.33
C LEU A 21 8.20 -4.18 -0.68
N MET A 22 7.28 -4.03 0.27
CA MET A 22 7.07 -2.77 0.99
C MET A 22 8.34 -2.33 1.74
N LYS A 23 9.07 -3.27 2.37
CA LYS A 23 10.36 -2.97 3.01
C LYS A 23 11.44 -2.61 1.99
N LYS A 24 11.49 -3.29 0.85
CA LYS A 24 12.43 -2.98 -0.24
C LYS A 24 12.20 -1.59 -0.83
N LEU A 25 10.94 -1.19 -0.97
CA LEU A 25 10.51 0.15 -1.36
C LEU A 25 10.58 1.16 -0.21
N LYS A 26 10.89 0.70 1.01
CA LYS A 26 10.91 1.50 2.25
C LYS A 26 9.56 2.16 2.58
N TRP A 27 8.46 1.61 2.07
CA TRP A 27 7.09 1.95 2.44
C TRP A 27 6.69 1.32 3.77
N MET A 28 7.45 0.32 4.23
CA MET A 28 7.34 -0.28 5.54
C MET A 28 8.72 -0.26 6.22
N ASP A 29 8.76 0.13 7.49
CA ASP A 29 9.97 0.14 8.29
C ASP A 29 10.30 -1.23 8.92
N SER A 30 11.33 -1.27 9.77
CA SER A 30 11.74 -2.49 10.48
C SER A 30 10.69 -3.01 11.46
N ASP A 31 9.85 -2.13 11.98
CA ASP A 31 8.81 -2.41 12.99
C ASP A 31 7.46 -2.74 12.34
N GLY A 32 7.42 -2.84 11.00
CA GLY A 32 6.22 -3.18 10.26
C GLY A 32 5.24 -2.03 10.12
N LYS A 33 5.66 -0.79 10.38
CA LYS A 33 4.81 0.41 10.26
C LYS A 33 4.95 1.04 8.88
N PHE A 34 3.85 1.63 8.41
CA PHE A 34 3.78 2.28 7.12
C PHE A 34 4.50 3.63 7.11
N VAL A 35 5.45 3.81 6.20
CA VAL A 35 6.27 5.02 6.04
C VAL A 35 5.66 5.90 4.96
N LYS A 36 4.64 6.68 5.35
CA LYS A 36 3.79 7.44 4.43
C LYS A 36 4.53 8.42 3.52
N ASP A 37 5.59 9.07 4.02
CA ASP A 37 6.32 10.09 3.26
C ASP A 37 7.10 9.46 2.09
N VAL A 38 7.66 8.27 2.32
CA VAL A 38 8.36 7.51 1.29
C VAL A 38 7.36 6.96 0.28
N ALA A 39 6.26 6.36 0.74
CA ALA A 39 5.19 5.88 -0.12
C ALA A 39 4.65 6.99 -1.04
N THR A 40 4.37 8.16 -0.47
CA THR A 40 3.89 9.33 -1.23
C THR A 40 4.91 9.79 -2.26
N SER A 41 6.18 9.89 -1.87
CA SER A 41 7.24 10.32 -2.78
C SER A 41 7.44 9.33 -3.94
N ASP A 42 7.34 8.03 -3.68
CA ASP A 42 7.60 7.01 -4.68
C ASP A 42 6.39 6.81 -5.59
N THR A 43 5.16 6.85 -5.08
CA THR A 43 3.97 6.82 -5.94
C THR A 43 3.99 7.98 -6.93
N LYS A 44 4.37 9.19 -6.49
CA LYS A 44 4.56 10.34 -7.42
C LYS A 44 5.57 10.08 -8.54
N LYS A 45 6.62 9.28 -8.29
CA LYS A 45 7.63 8.94 -9.31
C LYS A 45 7.21 7.77 -10.20
N MET A 46 6.36 6.88 -9.67
CA MET A 46 5.95 5.63 -10.32
C MET A 46 4.70 5.80 -11.19
N THR A 47 3.88 6.81 -10.92
CA THR A 47 2.64 7.08 -11.64
C THR A 47 2.76 8.36 -12.47
N ASP A 48 2.37 8.32 -13.75
CA ASP A 48 2.08 9.52 -14.55
C ASP A 48 0.72 10.15 -14.20
N ALA A 49 0.30 10.02 -12.93
CA ALA A 49 -0.98 10.49 -12.45
C ALA A 49 -1.05 12.03 -12.50
N SER A 50 -2.23 12.56 -12.86
CA SER A 50 -2.51 13.99 -12.78
C SER A 50 -2.38 14.50 -11.34
N GLU A 51 -2.19 15.82 -11.17
CA GLU A 51 -2.11 16.42 -9.83
C GLU A 51 -3.34 16.10 -8.97
N ASP A 52 -4.53 16.08 -9.56
CA ASP A 52 -5.78 15.70 -8.89
C ASP A 52 -5.74 14.26 -8.37
N LYS A 53 -5.26 13.30 -9.18
CA LYS A 53 -5.08 11.90 -8.75
C LYS A 53 -4.00 11.77 -7.67
N LEU A 54 -2.94 12.59 -7.73
CA LEU A 54 -1.89 12.60 -6.71
C LEU A 54 -2.38 13.13 -5.36
N GLU A 55 -3.34 14.07 -5.33
CA GLU A 55 -3.96 14.53 -4.09
C GLU A 55 -4.77 13.41 -3.44
N ILE A 56 -5.60 12.72 -4.22
CA ILE A 56 -6.37 11.56 -3.75
C ILE A 56 -5.42 10.46 -3.23
N VAL A 57 -4.37 10.13 -3.98
CA VAL A 57 -3.37 9.13 -3.54
C VAL A 57 -2.74 9.51 -2.19
N ARG A 58 -2.48 10.80 -1.93
CA ARG A 58 -1.96 11.27 -0.63
C ARG A 58 -2.98 11.07 0.48
N GLU A 59 -4.25 11.35 0.22
CA GLU A 59 -5.34 11.13 1.17
C GLU A 59 -5.44 9.64 1.53
N ILE A 60 -5.43 8.76 0.52
CA ILE A 60 -5.46 7.30 0.69
C ILE A 60 -4.28 6.83 1.55
N ILE A 61 -3.07 7.28 1.23
CA ILE A 61 -1.85 6.94 1.98
C ILE A 61 -1.94 7.43 3.44
N ASP A 62 -2.40 8.66 3.66
CA ASP A 62 -2.51 9.22 5.01
C ASP A 62 -3.56 8.47 5.84
N THR A 63 -4.71 8.13 5.25
CA THR A 63 -5.75 7.30 5.87
C THR A 63 -5.21 5.91 6.23
N CYS A 64 -4.61 5.21 5.27
CA CYS A 64 -4.12 3.85 5.50
C CYS A 64 -2.91 3.78 6.43
N SER A 65 -2.10 4.84 6.52
CA SER A 65 -0.98 4.89 7.48
C SER A 65 -1.42 4.90 8.95
N LYS A 66 -2.68 5.27 9.23
CA LYS A 66 -3.22 5.43 10.59
C LYS A 66 -3.97 4.21 11.11
N ILE A 67 -4.20 3.19 10.28
CA ILE A 67 -4.95 2.00 10.71
C ILE A 67 -4.12 1.21 11.73
N GLU A 68 -4.81 0.58 12.68
CA GLU A 68 -4.19 -0.41 13.54
C GLU A 68 -3.98 -1.72 12.77
N VAL A 69 -2.76 -2.24 12.82
CA VAL A 69 -2.35 -3.46 12.12
C VAL A 69 -1.77 -4.46 13.09
N SER A 70 -1.70 -5.71 12.65
CA SER A 70 -1.04 -6.82 13.32
C SER A 70 0.42 -6.50 13.64
N ALA A 71 0.94 -7.09 14.72
CA ALA A 71 2.38 -7.09 15.00
C ALA A 71 3.15 -8.01 14.05
N ASP A 72 2.47 -8.97 13.41
CA ASP A 72 3.07 -9.77 12.35
C ASP A 72 3.21 -8.92 11.09
N HIS A 73 4.44 -8.78 10.60
CA HIS A 73 4.74 -7.90 9.46
C HIS A 73 4.08 -8.35 8.15
N CYS A 74 3.85 -9.65 7.97
CA CYS A 74 3.20 -10.17 6.78
C CYS A 74 1.71 -9.82 6.80
N GLU A 75 1.05 -10.04 7.92
CA GLU A 75 -0.35 -9.62 8.13
C GLU A 75 -0.50 -8.09 8.06
N ALA A 76 0.43 -7.33 8.65
CA ALA A 76 0.41 -5.87 8.58
C ALA A 76 0.51 -5.36 7.14
N ALA A 77 1.39 -5.95 6.32
CA ALA A 77 1.54 -5.58 4.92
C ALA A 77 0.26 -5.86 4.13
N GLU A 78 -0.43 -6.97 4.44
CA GLU A 78 -1.71 -7.29 3.82
C GLU A 78 -2.80 -6.30 4.25
N GLN A 79 -2.89 -5.96 5.54
CA GLN A 79 -3.87 -4.99 6.04
C GLN A 79 -3.68 -3.60 5.44
N TYR A 80 -2.43 -3.13 5.33
CA TYR A 80 -2.13 -1.89 4.61
C TYR A 80 -2.47 -2.00 3.13
N GLY A 81 -2.09 -3.10 2.47
CA GLY A 81 -2.42 -3.32 1.05
C GLY A 81 -3.92 -3.35 0.77
N GLN A 82 -4.70 -3.99 1.64
CA GLN A 82 -6.15 -4.04 1.57
C GLN A 82 -6.75 -2.64 1.74
N CYS A 83 -6.33 -1.87 2.75
CA CYS A 83 -6.79 -0.50 2.93
C CYS A 83 -6.50 0.35 1.69
N LEU A 84 -5.28 0.27 1.14
CA LEU A 84 -4.89 1.02 -0.06
C LEU A 84 -5.77 0.67 -1.25
N HIS A 85 -6.09 -0.62 -1.44
CA HIS A 85 -6.96 -1.06 -2.53
C HIS A 85 -8.42 -0.61 -2.33
N GLU A 86 -8.99 -0.80 -1.14
CA GLU A 86 -10.37 -0.39 -0.85
C GLU A 86 -10.56 1.12 -1.05
N GLN A 87 -9.62 1.92 -0.56
CA GLN A 87 -9.62 3.36 -0.74
C GLN A 87 -9.36 3.76 -2.21
N ALA A 88 -8.48 3.06 -2.93
CA ALA A 88 -8.28 3.29 -4.36
C ALA A 88 -9.55 3.01 -5.18
N VAL A 89 -10.31 1.97 -4.83
CA VAL A 89 -11.62 1.67 -5.45
C VAL A 89 -12.66 2.73 -5.08
N GLU A 90 -12.75 3.11 -3.80
CA GLU A 90 -13.70 4.13 -3.32
C GLU A 90 -13.50 5.49 -4.01
N HIS A 91 -12.25 5.86 -4.26
CA HIS A 91 -11.90 7.11 -4.93
C HIS A 91 -11.73 6.99 -6.45
N ASN A 92 -12.02 5.84 -7.07
CA ASN A 92 -11.90 5.57 -8.52
C ASN A 92 -10.48 5.82 -9.08
N ILE A 93 -9.46 5.42 -8.32
CA ILE A 93 -8.03 5.47 -8.70
C ILE A 93 -7.58 4.16 -9.36
N ASP A 94 -8.22 3.02 -9.04
CA ASP A 94 -7.84 1.68 -9.54
C ASP A 94 -8.39 1.37 -10.95
N GLU A 95 -8.93 2.35 -11.68
CA GLU A 95 -9.32 2.21 -13.09
C GLU A 95 -8.06 2.27 -13.99
N ASP A 96 -7.33 1.16 -14.08
CA ASP A 96 -6.57 0.64 -15.25
C ASP A 96 -5.88 -0.70 -14.91
#